data_AF-A0A6L4YMB9-F1
#
_entry.id   AF-A0A6L4YMB9-F1
#
_cell.length_a   1.000
_cell.length_b   1.000
_cell.length_c   1.000
_cell.angle_alpha   90.00
_cell.angle_beta   90.00
_cell.angle_gamma   90.00
#
_symmetry.space_group_name_H-M   'P 1'
#
loop_
_entity.id
_entity.type
_entity.pdbx_description
1 polymer ?
#
loop_
_entity_poly.entity_id
_entity_poly.type
_entity_poly.pdbx_seq_one_letter_code
_entity_poly.pdbx_strand_id
1 'polypeptide(L)'
;MNMKTKRNAPKAPKLLPWLAKKAGISEQRAMALWHESERWAARQAVPDSSAYFKLAVDRLLELTAAESLREDAASFGWRRWSRAQARCWSISMQLAQQGAALTARGWRLIGSAAQHHQLS
;
A
#
# COMPACT_ATOMS: atom_id res chain seq x y z
N MET A 1 -39.88 31.79 -0.07
CA MET A 1 -38.56 31.73 -0.74
C MET A 1 -37.79 30.57 -0.14
N ASN A 2 -37.77 29.40 -0.79
CA ASN A 2 -37.25 28.16 -0.20
C ASN A 2 -35.85 27.87 -0.78
N MET A 3 -34.80 28.18 -0.02
CA MET A 3 -33.41 27.88 -0.41
C MET A 3 -33.23 26.36 -0.33
N LYS A 4 -33.42 25.68 -1.46
CA LYS A 4 -32.93 24.31 -1.64
C LYS A 4 -31.40 24.39 -1.64
N THR A 5 -30.80 24.25 -0.46
CA THR A 5 -29.38 23.94 -0.33
C THR A 5 -29.16 22.63 -1.07
N LYS A 6 -28.67 22.71 -2.32
CA LYS A 6 -28.14 21.54 -3.01
C LYS A 6 -27.03 21.01 -2.13
N ARG A 7 -27.30 19.95 -1.37
CA ARG A 7 -26.25 19.15 -0.75
C ARG A 7 -25.47 18.57 -1.91
N ASN A 8 -24.40 19.25 -2.30
CA ASN A 8 -23.36 18.68 -3.13
C ASN A 8 -22.90 17.45 -2.36
N ALA A 9 -23.39 16.27 -2.74
CA ALA A 9 -22.88 15.03 -2.19
C ALA A 9 -21.37 15.09 -2.46
N PRO A 10 -20.52 15.16 -1.41
CA PRO A 10 -19.09 15.25 -1.61
C PRO A 10 -18.69 14.05 -2.46
N LYS A 11 -18.20 14.34 -3.67
CA LYS A 11 -17.60 13.31 -4.50
C LYS A 11 -16.55 12.66 -3.63
N ALA A 12 -16.71 11.36 -3.42
CA ALA A 12 -15.71 10.49 -2.85
C ALA A 12 -14.32 10.99 -3.26
N PRO A 13 -13.44 11.33 -2.31
CA PRO A 13 -12.14 11.90 -2.65
C PRO A 13 -11.44 10.94 -3.61
N LYS A 14 -10.80 11.48 -4.65
CA LYS A 14 -10.04 10.69 -5.64
C LYS A 14 -8.96 9.79 -5.00
N LEU A 15 -8.65 10.04 -3.72
CA LEU A 15 -7.78 9.24 -2.88
C LEU A 15 -8.36 7.88 -2.49
N LEU A 16 -9.69 7.70 -2.50
CA LEU A 16 -10.36 6.49 -2.00
C LEU A 16 -9.91 5.19 -2.70
N PRO A 17 -9.84 5.12 -4.04
CA PRO A 17 -9.36 3.91 -4.71
C PRO A 17 -7.92 3.54 -4.32
N TRP A 18 -7.06 4.54 -4.19
CA TRP A 18 -5.69 4.35 -3.72
C TRP A 18 -5.66 3.88 -2.26
N LEU A 19 -6.49 4.47 -1.39
CA LEU A 19 -6.56 4.13 0.02
C LEU A 19 -7.08 2.70 0.22
N ALA A 20 -8.12 2.30 -0.53
CA ALA A 20 -8.66 0.94 -0.51
C ALA A 20 -7.59 -0.08 -0.89
N LYS A 21 -6.85 0.16 -1.97
CA LYS A 21 -5.73 -0.69 -2.40
C LYS A 21 -4.62 -0.76 -1.37
N LYS A 22 -4.28 0.36 -0.73
CA LYS A 22 -3.23 0.43 0.29
C LYS A 22 -3.61 -0.34 1.57
N ALA A 23 -4.86 -0.23 2.00
CA ALA A 23 -5.38 -0.91 3.18
C ALA A 23 -5.76 -2.37 2.92
N GLY A 24 -5.87 -2.79 1.65
CA GLY A 24 -6.27 -4.15 1.29
C GLY A 24 -7.74 -4.45 1.58
N ILE A 25 -8.58 -3.41 1.61
CA ILE A 25 -10.03 -3.48 1.81
C ILE A 25 -10.76 -3.26 0.49
N SER A 26 -12.03 -3.70 0.40
CA SER A 26 -12.82 -3.46 -0.81
C SER A 26 -13.17 -1.97 -0.98
N GLU A 27 -13.33 -1.53 -2.24
CA GLU A 27 -13.68 -0.13 -2.54
C GLU A 27 -15.04 0.26 -1.96
N GLN A 28 -16.01 -0.67 -1.97
CA GLN A 28 -17.31 -0.49 -1.31
C GLN A 28 -17.16 -0.25 0.19
N ARG A 29 -16.23 -0.96 0.85
CA ARG A 29 -15.98 -0.79 2.28
C ARG A 29 -15.31 0.55 2.55
N ALA A 30 -14.33 0.95 1.75
CA ALA A 30 -13.69 2.26 1.84
C ALA A 30 -14.71 3.40 1.69
N MET A 31 -15.67 3.27 0.76
CA MET A 31 -16.77 4.22 0.59
C MET A 31 -17.67 4.29 1.83
N ALA A 32 -18.00 3.16 2.44
CA ALA A 32 -18.80 3.13 3.67
C ALA A 32 -18.09 3.86 4.83
N LEU A 33 -16.79 3.62 5.00
CA LEU A 33 -15.96 4.29 6.01
C LEU A 33 -15.82 5.79 5.74
N TRP A 34 -15.76 6.21 4.48
CA TRP A 34 -15.79 7.62 4.10
C TRP A 34 -17.07 8.30 4.60
N HIS A 35 -18.23 7.75 4.28
CA HIS A 35 -19.50 8.31 4.75
C HIS A 35 -19.63 8.32 6.27
N GLU A 36 -19.07 7.35 6.98
CA GLU A 36 -19.02 7.35 8.44
C GLU A 36 -18.15 8.50 8.97
N SER A 37 -16.98 8.68 8.37
CA SER A 37 -16.02 9.74 8.73
C SER A 37 -16.60 11.12 8.46
N GLU A 38 -17.31 11.31 7.35
CA GLU A 38 -18.04 12.54 7.04
C GLU A 38 -19.14 12.84 8.05
N ARG A 39 -19.97 11.84 8.39
CA ARG A 39 -21.01 11.99 9.43
C ARG A 39 -20.40 12.35 10.78
N TRP A 40 -19.22 11.82 11.09
CA TRP A 40 -18.50 12.11 12.34
C TRP A 40 -17.90 13.52 12.35
N ALA A 41 -17.30 13.95 11.25
CA ALA A 41 -16.74 15.29 11.10
C ALA A 41 -17.84 16.36 11.08
N ALA A 42 -18.99 16.07 10.48
CA ALA A 42 -20.14 16.99 10.40
C ALA A 42 -20.74 17.32 11.77
N ARG A 43 -20.50 16.48 12.79
CA ARG A 43 -20.91 16.74 14.18
C ARG A 43 -19.97 17.68 14.92
N GLN A 44 -18.75 17.91 14.42
CA GLN A 44 -17.69 18.63 15.13
C GLN A 44 -17.26 19.92 14.43
N ALA A 45 -17.40 20.00 13.11
CA ALA A 45 -16.99 21.15 12.35
C ALA A 45 -18.08 21.58 11.37
N VAL A 46 -18.02 22.86 10.98
CA VAL A 46 -18.91 23.41 9.95
C VAL A 46 -18.65 22.64 8.64
N PRO A 47 -19.70 22.06 8.02
CA PRO A 47 -19.58 21.36 6.75
C PRO A 47 -18.90 22.26 5.70
N ASP A 48 -18.10 21.65 4.82
CA ASP A 48 -17.38 22.34 3.73
C ASP A 48 -16.23 23.28 4.20
N SER A 49 -15.88 23.26 5.49
CA SER A 49 -14.68 23.92 5.99
C SER A 49 -13.42 23.06 5.82
N SER A 50 -12.25 23.68 5.73
CA SER A 50 -10.96 22.97 5.72
C SER A 50 -10.78 22.09 6.98
N ALA A 51 -11.22 22.58 8.14
CA ALA A 51 -11.20 21.83 9.40
C ALA A 51 -12.09 20.58 9.34
N TYR A 52 -13.27 20.67 8.70
CA TYR A 52 -14.14 19.53 8.47
C TYR A 52 -13.47 18.46 7.61
N PHE A 53 -12.87 18.84 6.48
CA PHE A 53 -12.19 17.88 5.61
C PHE A 53 -10.98 17.24 6.29
N LYS A 54 -10.22 18.01 7.07
CA LYS A 54 -9.11 17.47 7.86
C LYS A 54 -9.62 16.42 8.85
N LEU A 55 -10.66 16.72 9.64
CA LEU A 55 -11.24 15.78 10.59
C LEU A 55 -11.82 14.53 9.92
N ALA A 56 -12.47 14.68 8.78
CA ALA A 56 -13.03 13.56 8.02
C ALA A 56 -11.91 12.63 7.50
N VAL A 57 -10.80 13.20 6.99
CA VAL A 57 -9.66 12.41 6.52
C VAL A 57 -8.92 11.75 7.68
N ASP A 58 -8.67 12.47 8.78
CA ASP A 58 -8.03 11.92 9.98
C ASP A 58 -8.84 10.72 10.51
N ARG A 59 -10.17 10.87 10.60
CA ARG A 59 -11.07 9.80 11.04
C ARG A 59 -11.13 8.63 10.06
N LEU A 60 -11.09 8.90 8.75
CA LEU A 60 -11.06 7.85 7.73
C LEU A 60 -9.80 6.99 7.88
N LEU A 61 -8.64 7.61 8.11
CA LEU A 61 -7.37 6.90 8.28
C LEU A 61 -7.40 5.99 9.52
N GLU A 62 -7.94 6.47 10.63
CA GLU A 62 -8.13 5.66 11.85
C GLU A 62 -9.01 4.43 11.60
N LEU A 63 -10.19 4.63 11.01
CA LEU A 63 -11.13 3.54 10.71
C LEU A 63 -10.55 2.54 9.73
N THR A 64 -9.82 3.02 8.72
CA THR A 64 -9.17 2.17 7.72
C THR A 64 -8.06 1.32 8.34
N ALA A 65 -7.27 1.89 9.24
CA ALA A 65 -6.22 1.16 9.97
C ALA A 65 -6.82 0.08 10.88
N ALA A 66 -7.90 0.41 11.60
CA ALA A 66 -8.61 -0.54 12.46
C ALA A 66 -9.22 -1.69 11.63
N GLU A 67 -9.82 -1.40 10.49
CA GLU A 67 -10.41 -2.41 9.60
C GLU A 67 -9.34 -3.31 9.00
N SER A 68 -8.21 -2.76 8.53
CA SER A 68 -7.07 -3.55 8.03
C SER A 68 -6.55 -4.50 9.11
N LEU A 69 -6.41 -4.03 10.36
CA LEU A 69 -5.95 -4.87 11.47
C LEU A 69 -6.95 -6.00 11.76
N ARG A 70 -8.25 -5.69 11.69
CA ARG A 70 -9.33 -6.67 11.89
C ARG A 70 -9.33 -7.74 10.79
N GLU A 71 -9.17 -7.36 9.53
CA GLU A 71 -9.04 -8.31 8.42
C GLU A 71 -7.78 -9.17 8.53
N ASP A 72 -6.65 -8.58 8.95
CA ASP A 72 -5.40 -9.30 9.17
C ASP A 72 -5.52 -10.31 10.33
N ALA A 73 -6.19 -9.93 11.42
CA ALA A 73 -6.49 -10.81 12.54
C ALA A 73 -7.47 -11.94 12.14
N ALA A 74 -8.53 -11.62 11.39
CA ALA A 74 -9.46 -12.60 10.85
C ALA A 74 -8.82 -13.56 9.83
N SER A 75 -7.71 -13.14 9.21
CA SER A 75 -6.93 -13.98 8.30
C SER A 75 -5.98 -14.92 9.04
N PHE A 76 -5.95 -14.95 10.38
CA PHE A 76 -5.07 -15.80 11.19
C PHE A 76 -3.59 -15.75 10.75
N GLY A 77 -3.11 -14.59 10.31
CA GLY A 77 -1.73 -14.41 9.82
C GLY A 77 -1.47 -14.86 8.37
N TRP A 78 -2.42 -15.50 7.68
CA TRP A 78 -2.25 -15.96 6.29
C TRP A 78 -1.96 -14.82 5.30
N ARG A 79 -2.60 -13.65 5.45
CA ARG A 79 -2.29 -12.47 4.62
C ARG A 79 -0.88 -11.93 4.84
N ARG A 80 -0.39 -11.99 6.08
CA ARG A 80 0.97 -11.55 6.42
C ARG A 80 2.00 -12.57 5.91
N TRP A 81 1.69 -13.85 6.02
CA TRP A 81 2.49 -14.94 5.49
C TRP A 81 2.59 -14.88 3.95
N SER A 82 1.50 -14.64 3.24
CA SER A 82 1.52 -14.53 1.77
C SER A 82 2.33 -13.33 1.26
N ARG A 83 2.23 -12.17 1.92
CA ARG A 83 3.11 -11.01 1.61
C ARG A 83 4.58 -11.29 1.92
N ALA A 84 4.86 -12.01 2.99
CA ALA A 84 6.23 -12.40 3.34
C ALA A 84 6.81 -13.40 2.33
N GLN A 85 6.01 -14.37 1.88
CA GLN A 85 6.41 -15.38 0.91
C GLN A 85 6.86 -14.74 -0.42
N ALA A 86 6.09 -13.78 -0.95
CA ALA A 86 6.47 -13.05 -2.16
C ALA A 86 7.81 -12.32 -2.02
N ARG A 87 8.10 -11.76 -0.83
CA ARG A 87 9.37 -11.10 -0.53
C ARG A 87 10.52 -12.10 -0.47
N CYS A 88 10.34 -13.25 0.18
CA CYS A 88 11.35 -14.30 0.25
C CYS A 88 11.77 -14.76 -1.15
N TRP A 89 10.82 -15.01 -2.06
CA TRP A 89 11.14 -15.41 -3.44
C TRP A 89 11.90 -14.33 -4.22
N SER A 90 11.53 -13.05 -4.06
CA SER A 90 12.28 -11.96 -4.69
C SER A 90 13.73 -11.85 -4.21
N ILE A 91 13.97 -12.10 -2.92
CA ILE A 91 15.32 -12.11 -2.33
C ILE A 91 16.13 -13.29 -2.87
N SER A 92 15.54 -14.48 -2.93
CA SER A 92 16.20 -15.66 -3.52
C SER A 92 16.60 -15.43 -4.98
N MET A 93 15.74 -14.79 -5.78
CA MET A 93 16.05 -14.48 -7.18
C MET A 93 17.18 -13.46 -7.31
N GLN A 94 17.18 -12.40 -6.50
CA GLN A 94 18.23 -11.39 -6.51
C GLN A 94 19.59 -11.98 -6.10
N LEU A 95 19.60 -12.84 -5.07
CA LEU A 95 20.81 -13.54 -4.65
C LEU A 95 21.34 -14.48 -5.73
N ALA A 96 20.46 -15.21 -6.41
CA ALA A 96 20.85 -16.07 -7.52
C ALA A 96 21.50 -15.28 -8.67
N GLN A 97 20.94 -14.13 -9.03
CA GLN A 97 21.49 -13.25 -10.07
C GLN A 97 22.86 -12.68 -9.69
N GLN A 98 23.02 -12.22 -8.44
CA GLN A 98 24.32 -11.71 -7.96
C GLN A 98 25.37 -12.82 -7.84
N GLY A 99 24.98 -14.00 -7.37
CA GLY A 99 25.86 -15.17 -7.30
C GLY A 99 26.36 -15.58 -8.68
N ALA A 100 25.46 -15.69 -9.65
CA ALA A 100 25.82 -16.03 -11.04
C ALA A 100 26.78 -14.99 -11.65
N ALA A 101 26.58 -13.70 -11.37
CA ALA A 101 27.46 -12.64 -11.85
C ALA A 101 28.88 -12.74 -11.25
N LEU A 102 28.99 -13.03 -9.94
CA LEU A 102 30.27 -13.25 -9.27
C LEU A 102 31.00 -14.48 -9.80
N THR A 103 30.29 -15.58 -9.99
CA THR A 103 30.84 -16.81 -10.57
C THR A 103 31.33 -16.58 -11.99
N ALA A 104 30.52 -15.94 -12.85
CA ALA A 104 30.93 -15.61 -14.21
C ALA A 104 32.17 -14.69 -14.25
N ARG A 105 32.25 -13.71 -13.33
CA ARG A 105 33.42 -12.84 -13.19
C ARG A 105 34.66 -13.63 -12.75
N GLY A 106 34.52 -14.54 -11.79
CA GLY A 106 35.60 -15.43 -11.36
C GLY A 106 36.15 -16.29 -12.49
N TRP A 107 35.26 -16.91 -13.29
CA TRP A 107 35.66 -17.71 -14.45
C TRP A 107 36.39 -16.91 -15.53
N ARG A 108 35.97 -15.65 -15.77
CA ARG A 108 36.68 -14.78 -16.72
C ARG A 108 38.10 -14.45 -16.26
N LEU A 109 38.29 -14.20 -14.97
CA LEU A 109 39.61 -13.90 -14.40
C LEU A 109 40.55 -15.12 -14.46
N ILE A 110 40.05 -16.30 -14.12
CA ILE A 110 40.81 -17.56 -14.23
C ILE A 110 41.16 -17.85 -15.69
N GLY A 111 40.20 -17.68 -16.61
CA GLY A 111 40.44 -17.85 -18.04
C GLY A 111 41.51 -16.90 -18.60
N SER A 112 41.48 -15.63 -18.19
CA SER A 112 42.51 -14.66 -18.60
C SER A 112 43.89 -14.99 -18.04
N ALA A 113 43.98 -15.48 -16.79
CA ALA A 113 45.25 -15.87 -16.19
C ALA A 113 45.86 -17.11 -16.86
N ALA A 114 45.02 -18.07 -17.25
CA ALA A 114 45.46 -19.26 -17.98
C ALA A 114 46.02 -18.92 -19.38
N GLN A 115 45.46 -17.93 -20.07
CA GLN A 115 45.97 -17.45 -21.36
C GLN A 115 47.35 -16.80 -21.27
N HIS A 116 47.65 -16.08 -20.17
CA HIS A 116 48.95 -15.45 -19.98
C HIS A 116 50.08 -16.46 -19.74
N HIS A 117 49.79 -17.63 -19.14
CA HIS A 117 50.78 -18.69 -18.92
C HIS A 117 51.10 -19.50 -20.20
N GLN A 118 50.29 -19.37 -21.25
CA GLN A 118 50.47 -20.11 -22.51
C GLN A 118 51.33 -19.37 -23.54
N LEU A 119 51.68 -18.11 -23.27
CA LEU A 119 52.47 -17.23 -24.14
C LEU A 119 53.86 -16.89 -23.59
N SER A 120 54.28 -17.55 -22.50
CA SER A 120 55.61 -17.48 -21.88
C SER A 120 56.31 -18.83 -21.97
#